data_AF-A2Q4B4-F1
#
_entry.id   AF-A2Q4B4-F1
#
_cell.length_a   1.000
_cell.length_b   1.000
_cell.length_c   1.000
_cell.angle_alpha   90.00
_cell.angle_beta   90.00
_cell.angle_gamma   90.00
#
_symmetry.space_group_name_H-M   'P 1'
#
loop_
_entity.id
_entity.type
_entity.pdbx_description
1 polymer ?
#
loop_
_entity_poly.entity_id
_entity_poly.type
_entity_poly.pdbx_seq_one_letter_code
_entity_poly.pdbx_strand_id
1 'polypeptide(L)'
;MCRGCDASIHIDSKNRTNSEKENDANETVRGYDPMDERKETIEVICPLTVSCADIITLARTDVLALSGGPKYNVPTKLIDQKLTLDKSTSLFVSNFASNGEKFVNNFATAMIKMGKIGLLIGNEGEVRKNCRVFNKLN
;
A
#
# COMPACT_ATOMS: atom_id res chain seq x y z
N MET A 1 -1.60 -7.22 -13.70
CA MET A 1 -0.36 -6.42 -13.75
C MET A 1 -0.68 -5.09 -13.09
N CYS A 2 -0.30 -4.90 -11.82
CA CYS A 2 -0.61 -3.68 -11.07
C CYS A 2 0.15 -2.50 -11.69
N ARG A 3 -0.56 -1.43 -12.03
CA ARG A 3 -0.04 -0.34 -12.89
C ARG A 3 0.61 0.82 -12.12
N GLY A 4 0.58 0.79 -10.80
CA GLY A 4 1.16 1.84 -9.96
C GLY A 4 0.41 1.98 -8.63
N CYS A 5 0.61 3.10 -7.96
CA CYS A 5 -0.14 3.52 -6.77
C CYS A 5 -1.34 4.40 -7.16
N ASP A 6 -2.21 3.90 -8.03
CA ASP A 6 -3.43 4.58 -8.54
C ASP A 6 -4.73 4.09 -7.88
N ALA A 7 -4.59 3.18 -6.90
CA ALA A 7 -5.68 2.48 -6.22
C ALA A 7 -6.58 1.62 -7.15
N SER A 8 -6.05 1.13 -8.27
CA SER A 8 -6.73 0.19 -9.17
C SER A 8 -7.20 -1.09 -8.45
N ILE A 9 -6.43 -1.56 -7.47
CA ILE A 9 -6.74 -2.76 -6.66
C ILE A 9 -8.08 -2.68 -5.91
N HIS A 10 -8.63 -1.48 -5.68
CA HIS A 10 -9.93 -1.34 -5.03
C HIS A 10 -11.12 -1.50 -5.97
N ILE A 11 -10.93 -1.41 -7.29
CA ILE A 11 -12.01 -1.50 -8.29
C ILE A 11 -12.63 -2.90 -8.28
N ASP A 12 -13.95 -3.00 -8.24
CA ASP A 12 -14.67 -4.27 -8.35
C ASP A 12 -14.82 -4.73 -9.80
N SER A 13 -14.95 -6.04 -9.96
CA SER A 13 -15.19 -6.66 -11.25
C SER A 13 -16.50 -6.14 -11.84
N LYS A 14 -16.50 -5.89 -13.15
CA LYS A 14 -17.71 -5.56 -13.91
C LYS A 14 -17.94 -6.67 -14.93
N ASN A 15 -19.17 -6.78 -15.43
CA ASN A 15 -19.61 -7.82 -16.39
C ASN A 15 -18.66 -8.15 -17.56
N ARG A 16 -17.72 -7.26 -17.93
CA ARG A 16 -16.76 -7.45 -19.03
C ARG A 16 -15.28 -7.30 -18.63
N THR A 17 -14.98 -7.05 -17.36
CA THR A 17 -13.61 -6.75 -16.90
C THR A 17 -13.38 -7.30 -15.50
N ASN A 18 -12.46 -8.26 -15.39
CA ASN A 18 -12.05 -8.83 -14.11
C ASN A 18 -11.27 -7.80 -13.30
N SER A 19 -11.52 -7.78 -11.99
CA SER A 19 -10.79 -6.93 -11.05
C SER A 19 -9.39 -7.48 -10.78
N GLU A 20 -8.46 -6.62 -10.39
CA GLU A 20 -7.20 -7.05 -9.80
C GLU A 20 -7.42 -7.88 -8.52
N LYS A 21 -8.51 -7.66 -7.78
CA LYS A 21 -8.84 -8.41 -6.56
C LYS A 21 -8.97 -9.92 -6.80
N GLU A 22 -9.40 -10.29 -8.01
CA GLU A 22 -9.66 -11.69 -8.40
C GLU A 22 -8.43 -12.35 -9.03
N ASN A 23 -7.28 -11.67 -9.04
CA ASN A 23 -6.03 -12.28 -9.47
C ASN A 23 -5.49 -13.19 -8.35
N ASP A 24 -4.96 -14.36 -8.71
CA ASP A 24 -4.29 -15.32 -7.82
C ASP A 24 -3.30 -14.64 -6.85
N ALA A 25 -2.58 -13.61 -7.32
CA ALA A 25 -1.62 -12.86 -6.50
C ALA A 25 -2.27 -12.05 -5.35
N ASN A 26 -3.57 -11.74 -5.46
CA ASN A 26 -4.30 -10.85 -4.57
C ASN A 26 -5.35 -11.57 -3.70
N GLU A 27 -5.47 -12.90 -3.77
CA GLU A 27 -6.44 -13.68 -3.00
C GLU A 27 -6.40 -13.44 -1.48
N THR A 28 -5.23 -13.03 -0.96
CA THR A 28 -5.01 -12.83 0.49
C THR A 28 -5.13 -11.38 0.95
N VAL A 29 -5.32 -10.44 0.02
CA VAL A 29 -5.38 -9.01 0.33
C VAL A 29 -6.67 -8.71 1.09
N ARG A 30 -6.55 -7.91 2.16
CA ARG A 30 -7.62 -7.57 3.10
C ARG A 30 -7.64 -6.06 3.35
N GLY A 31 -8.73 -5.58 3.96
CA GLY A 31 -8.87 -4.18 4.36
C GLY A 31 -9.57 -3.29 3.32
N TYR A 32 -10.34 -3.88 2.40
CA TYR A 32 -11.17 -3.12 1.47
C TYR A 32 -12.28 -2.33 2.19
N ASP A 33 -13.04 -2.99 3.08
CA ASP A 33 -14.20 -2.35 3.73
C ASP A 33 -13.83 -1.14 4.62
N PRO A 34 -12.78 -1.20 5.47
CA PRO A 34 -12.35 -0.03 6.24
C PRO A 34 -11.89 1.15 5.38
N MET A 35 -11.40 0.89 4.15
CA MET A 35 -11.04 1.96 3.22
C MET A 35 -12.28 2.64 2.65
N ASP A 36 -13.34 1.87 2.38
CA ASP A 36 -14.61 2.43 1.89
C ASP A 36 -15.31 3.26 2.96
N GLU A 37 -15.37 2.77 4.21
CA GLU A 37 -15.91 3.52 5.35
C GLU A 37 -15.19 4.85 5.56
N ARG A 38 -13.85 4.83 5.50
CA ARG A 38 -13.04 6.05 5.57
C ARG A 38 -13.36 6.99 4.42
N LYS A 39 -13.53 6.47 3.21
CA LYS A 39 -13.83 7.29 2.04
C LYS A 39 -15.20 7.96 2.16
N GLU A 40 -16.20 7.24 2.66
CA GLU A 40 -17.55 7.78 2.88
C GLU A 40 -17.52 8.96 3.86
N THR A 41 -16.83 8.82 4.98
CA THR A 41 -16.70 9.91 5.98
C THR A 41 -15.94 11.11 5.43
N ILE A 42 -14.88 10.88 4.65
CA ILE A 42 -14.09 11.94 4.02
C ILE A 42 -14.93 12.72 2.99
N GLU A 43 -15.71 12.03 2.15
CA GLU A 43 -16.52 12.70 1.12
C GLU A 43 -17.66 13.55 1.70
N VAL A 44 -18.11 13.29 2.93
CA VAL A 44 -19.04 14.18 3.65
C VAL A 44 -18.39 15.51 3.99
N ILE A 45 -17.10 15.49 4.35
CA ILE A 45 -16.37 16.68 4.84
C ILE A 45 -15.76 17.46 3.67
N CYS A 46 -15.10 16.75 2.74
CA CYS A 46 -14.40 17.35 1.60
C CYS A 46 -14.72 16.58 0.31
N PRO A 47 -15.87 16.88 -0.33
CA PRO A 47 -16.28 16.21 -1.55
C PRO A 47 -15.22 16.30 -2.65
N LEU A 48 -14.94 15.18 -3.32
CA LEU A 48 -14.05 15.09 -4.48
C LEU A 48 -12.65 15.69 -4.28
N THR A 49 -12.17 15.74 -3.03
CA THR A 49 -10.86 16.36 -2.71
C THR A 49 -9.77 15.32 -2.50
N VAL A 50 -10.04 14.26 -1.73
CA VAL A 50 -9.03 13.28 -1.33
C VAL A 50 -9.15 12.02 -2.19
N SER A 51 -8.10 11.60 -2.89
CA SER A 51 -8.14 10.39 -3.71
C SER A 51 -8.04 9.10 -2.88
N CYS A 52 -8.53 7.98 -3.41
CA CYS A 52 -8.37 6.67 -2.76
C CYS A 52 -6.88 6.26 -2.65
N ALA A 53 -6.05 6.68 -3.60
CA ALA A 53 -4.60 6.44 -3.57
C ALA A 53 -3.93 7.21 -2.42
N ASP A 54 -4.38 8.43 -2.15
CA ASP A 54 -3.89 9.22 -1.00
C ASP A 54 -4.29 8.57 0.32
N ILE A 55 -5.52 8.06 0.45
CA ILE A 55 -5.97 7.35 1.66
C ILE A 55 -5.08 6.13 1.95
N ILE A 56 -4.74 5.33 0.93
CA ILE A 56 -3.82 4.19 1.07
C ILE A 56 -2.43 4.66 1.54
N THR A 57 -1.95 5.77 0.98
CA THR A 57 -0.63 6.33 1.31
C THR A 57 -0.58 6.91 2.73
N LEU A 58 -1.65 7.57 3.16
CA LEU A 58 -1.81 8.07 4.53
C LEU A 58 -1.90 6.91 5.52
N ALA A 59 -2.75 5.91 5.25
CA ALA A 59 -2.86 4.71 6.08
C ALA A 59 -1.53 3.96 6.19
N ARG A 60 -0.76 3.87 5.10
CA ARG A 60 0.60 3.31 5.13
C ARG A 60 1.50 4.08 6.08
N THR A 61 1.45 5.41 6.04
CA THR A 61 2.30 6.28 6.86
C THR A 61 1.93 6.15 8.34
N ASP A 62 0.64 6.07 8.65
CA ASP A 62 0.15 5.80 10.01
C ASP A 62 0.64 4.45 10.52
N VAL A 63 0.56 3.39 9.70
CA VAL A 63 1.09 2.07 10.05
C VAL A 63 2.61 2.11 10.27
N LEU A 64 3.37 2.84 9.45
CA LEU A 64 4.81 3.00 9.66
C LEU A 64 5.13 3.72 10.99
N ALA A 65 4.33 4.72 11.36
CA ALA A 65 4.48 5.42 12.63
C ALA A 65 4.10 4.52 13.84
N LEU A 66 2.99 3.79 13.74
CA LEU A 66 2.47 2.90 14.79
C LEU A 66 3.28 1.61 14.96
N SER A 67 3.96 1.15 13.91
CA SER A 67 4.83 -0.04 13.95
C SER A 67 6.14 0.19 14.72
N GLY A 68 6.29 1.33 15.40
CA GLY A 68 7.41 1.60 16.28
C GLY A 68 8.58 2.30 15.58
N GLY A 69 8.39 3.60 15.31
CA GLY A 69 9.45 4.55 15.64
C GLY A 69 10.02 4.25 17.06
N PRO A 70 11.29 4.59 17.33
CA PRO A 70 12.20 3.84 18.22
C PRO A 70 11.59 3.45 19.59
N LYS A 71 11.71 2.25 20.18
CA LYS A 71 12.21 0.89 19.85
C LYS A 71 11.45 -0.11 20.76
N TYR A 72 11.17 -1.34 20.30
CA TYR A 72 11.13 -2.55 21.14
C TYR A 72 11.61 -3.79 20.37
N ASN A 73 12.11 -4.80 21.10
CA ASN A 73 12.64 -6.06 20.57
C ASN A 73 11.51 -6.95 20.03
N VAL A 74 11.49 -7.17 18.71
CA VAL A 74 10.65 -8.16 18.04
C VAL A 74 11.50 -9.39 17.74
N PRO A 75 11.24 -10.57 18.33
CA PRO A 75 11.90 -11.80 17.93
C PRO A 75 11.32 -12.27 16.59
N THR A 76 11.95 -11.91 15.48
CA THR A 76 11.63 -12.43 14.16
C THR A 76 12.27 -13.79 13.95
N LYS A 77 11.54 -14.86 14.28
CA LYS A 77 11.93 -16.22 13.91
C LYS A 77 10.78 -16.89 13.16
N LEU A 78 11.10 -17.42 11.97
CA LEU A 78 10.32 -18.30 11.06
C LEU A 78 9.61 -17.70 9.83
N ILE A 79 10.14 -16.66 9.16
CA ILE A 79 9.65 -16.30 7.80
C ILE A 79 10.77 -16.28 6.73
N ASP A 80 12.02 -15.96 7.07
CA ASP A 80 13.02 -15.57 6.05
C ASP A 80 14.22 -16.51 5.87
N GLN A 81 14.09 -17.81 6.12
CA GLN A 81 15.23 -18.73 5.95
C GLN A 81 15.81 -18.68 4.51
N LYS A 82 14.99 -18.37 3.50
CA LYS A 82 15.43 -18.27 2.10
C LYS A 82 16.22 -16.99 1.78
N LEU A 83 15.90 -15.85 2.42
CA LEU A 83 16.64 -14.59 2.24
C LEU A 83 18.00 -14.61 2.93
N THR A 84 18.13 -15.32 4.06
CA THR A 84 19.44 -15.54 4.70
C THR A 84 20.34 -16.47 3.89
N LEU A 85 19.76 -17.39 3.11
CA LEU A 85 20.51 -18.39 2.34
C LEU A 85 20.94 -17.87 0.95
N ASP A 86 20.27 -16.86 0.43
CA ASP A 86 20.59 -16.28 -0.85
C ASP A 86 21.80 -15.33 -0.74
N LYS A 87 22.85 -15.59 -1.52
CA LYS A 87 24.11 -14.82 -1.47
C LYS A 87 23.92 -13.34 -1.80
N SER A 88 22.92 -12.98 -2.61
CA SER A 88 22.66 -11.59 -3.00
C SER A 88 21.95 -10.78 -1.90
N THR A 89 21.25 -11.45 -0.98
CA THR A 89 20.45 -10.79 0.07
C THR A 89 20.96 -11.02 1.49
N SER A 90 21.70 -12.10 1.74
CA SER A 90 22.24 -12.49 3.06
C SER A 90 23.04 -11.41 3.78
N LEU A 91 23.82 -10.60 3.05
CA LEU A 91 24.57 -9.47 3.60
C LEU A 91 23.65 -8.36 4.11
N PHE A 92 22.57 -8.05 3.38
CA PHE A 92 21.58 -7.05 3.80
C PHE A 92 20.81 -7.54 5.02
N VAL A 93 20.40 -8.81 5.03
CA VAL A 93 19.69 -9.42 6.17
C VAL A 93 20.57 -9.39 7.43
N SER A 94 21.84 -9.77 7.32
CA SER A 94 22.78 -9.72 8.45
C SER A 94 23.01 -8.29 8.95
N ASN A 95 23.13 -7.33 8.02
CA ASN A 95 23.30 -5.91 8.35
C ASN A 95 22.08 -5.35 9.10
N PHE A 96 20.87 -5.64 8.60
CA PHE A 96 19.62 -5.21 9.22
C PHE A 96 19.34 -5.90 10.56
N ALA A 97 19.67 -7.19 10.68
CA ALA A 97 19.58 -7.92 11.95
C ALA A 97 20.53 -7.34 13.02
N SER A 98 21.72 -6.89 12.61
CA SER A 98 22.71 -6.29 13.51
C SER A 98 22.41 -4.82 13.87
N ASN A 99 21.66 -4.10 13.03
CA ASN A 99 21.38 -2.68 13.21
C ASN A 99 19.91 -2.37 12.84
N GLY A 100 19.05 -2.40 13.85
CA GLY A 100 17.62 -2.10 13.71
C GLY A 100 17.33 -0.67 13.23
N GLU A 101 18.17 0.32 13.58
CA GLU A 101 17.97 1.70 13.11
C GLU A 101 18.20 1.81 11.60
N LYS A 102 19.23 1.14 11.10
CA LYS A 102 19.53 1.07 9.67
C LYS A 102 18.46 0.30 8.91
N PHE A 103 17.87 -0.73 9.52
CA PHE A 103 16.69 -1.39 8.96
C PHE A 103 15.52 -0.42 8.83
N VAL A 104 15.13 0.27 9.91
CA VAL A 104 14.00 1.20 9.93
C VAL A 104 14.17 2.32 8.89
N ASN A 105 15.36 2.94 8.83
CA ASN A 105 15.63 4.03 7.88
C ASN A 105 15.55 3.57 6.42
N ASN A 106 16.12 2.40 6.11
CA ASN A 106 16.05 1.85 4.75
C ASN A 106 14.64 1.37 4.40
N PHE A 107 13.92 0.80 5.36
CA PHE A 107 12.53 0.39 5.19
C PHE A 107 11.63 1.59 4.88
N ALA A 108 11.73 2.66 5.67
CA ALA A 108 11.00 3.90 5.41
C ALA A 108 11.32 4.48 4.02
N THR A 109 12.61 4.52 3.65
CA THR A 109 13.05 4.98 2.33
C THR A 109 12.48 4.13 1.20
N ALA A 110 12.48 2.81 1.35
CA ALA A 110 11.91 1.88 0.38
C ALA A 110 10.39 2.06 0.24
N MET A 111 9.67 2.23 1.35
CA MET A 111 8.22 2.44 1.36
C MET A 111 7.83 3.76 0.69
N ILE A 112 8.59 4.84 0.91
CA ILE A 112 8.41 6.12 0.20
C ILE A 112 8.64 5.94 -1.30
N LYS A 113 9.72 5.25 -1.71
CA LYS A 113 9.99 4.98 -3.13
C LYS A 113 8.87 4.19 -3.78
N MET A 114 8.38 3.14 -3.10
CA MET A 114 7.27 2.34 -3.59
C MET A 114 5.99 3.16 -3.75
N GLY A 115 5.69 4.07 -2.83
CA GLY A 115 4.50 4.93 -2.89
C GLY A 115 4.50 5.94 -4.04
N LYS A 116 5.63 6.14 -4.72
CA LYS A 116 5.76 7.07 -5.85
C LYS A 116 5.68 6.39 -7.23
N ILE A 117 5.51 5.06 -7.27
CA ILE A 117 5.48 4.31 -8.53
C ILE A 117 4.13 4.52 -9.21
N GLY A 118 4.14 4.96 -10.47
CA GLY A 118 2.93 5.05 -11.30
C GLY A 118 1.82 5.92 -10.69
N LEU A 119 2.21 6.99 -9.98
CA LEU A 119 1.26 7.99 -9.48
C LEU A 119 0.64 8.75 -10.66
N LEU A 120 -0.67 8.92 -10.63
CA LEU A 120 -1.40 9.77 -11.57
C LEU A 120 -1.50 11.18 -10.97
N ILE A 121 -1.00 12.19 -11.69
CA ILE A 121 -0.93 13.58 -11.23
C ILE A 121 -1.75 14.48 -12.16
N GLY A 122 -2.42 15.48 -11.60
CA GLY A 122 -3.22 16.43 -12.37
C GLY A 122 -4.42 15.75 -13.02
N ASN A 123 -4.52 15.82 -14.35
CA ASN A 123 -5.67 15.35 -15.11
C ASN A 123 -5.51 13.90 -15.64
N GLU A 124 -4.46 13.18 -15.23
CA GLU A 124 -4.19 11.80 -15.67
C GLU A 124 -5.02 10.75 -14.93
N GLY A 125 -5.94 11.17 -14.05
CA GLY A 125 -6.82 10.29 -13.28
C GLY A 125 -8.04 11.02 -12.75
N GLU A 126 -8.73 10.42 -11.79
CA GLU A 126 -9.91 11.02 -11.14
C GLU A 126 -9.91 10.83 -9.62
N VAL A 127 -10.52 11.78 -8.92
CA VAL A 127 -10.90 11.59 -7.52
C VAL A 127 -12.25 10.87 -7.49
N ARG A 128 -12.22 9.57 -7.19
CA ARG A 128 -13.42 8.74 -7.09
C ARG A 128 -14.24 9.10 -5.85
N LYS A 129 -15.57 9.11 -5.97
CA LYS A 129 -16.47 9.19 -4.80
C LYS A 129 -16.53 7.88 -4.03
N ASN A 130 -16.43 6.76 -4.75
CA ASN A 130 -16.42 5.41 -4.18
C ASN A 130 -15.19 4.67 -4.72
N CYS A 131 -14.36 4.11 -3.82
CA CYS A 131 -13.10 3.48 -4.21
C CYS A 131 -13.27 2.15 -4.97
N ARG A 132 -14.48 1.62 -5.11
CA ARG A 132 -14.76 0.38 -5.85
C ARG A 132 -15.17 0.59 -7.29
N VAL A 133 -15.51 1.83 -7.68
CA VAL A 133 -16.03 2.10 -9.02
C VAL A 133 -15.48 3.41 -9.59
N PHE A 134 -15.25 3.44 -10.90
CA PHE A 134 -15.02 4.70 -11.61
C PHE A 134 -16.26 5.58 -11.57
N ASN A 135 -16.07 6.90 -11.50
CA ASN A 135 -17.19 7.83 -11.60
C ASN A 135 -17.82 7.72 -12.99
N LYS A 136 -19.12 7.97 -13.08
CA LYS A 136 -19.78 8.07 -14.38
C LYS A 136 -19.36 9.39 -15.02
N LEU A 137 -18.89 9.34 -16.26
CA LEU A 137 -18.79 10.52 -17.10
C LEU A 137 -20.23 10.96 -17.42
N ASN A 138 -20.56 12.20 -17.06
CA ASN A 138 -21.81 12.83 -17.49
C ASN A 138 -21.67 13.32 -18.93
#